data_AF-A0A1C0T4U1-F1
#
_entry.id   AF-A0A1C0T4U1-F1
#
_cell.length_a   1.000
_cell.length_b   1.000
_cell.length_c   1.000
_cell.angle_alpha   90.00
_cell.angle_beta   90.00
_cell.angle_gamma   90.00
#
_symmetry.space_group_name_H-M   'P 1'
#
loop_
_entity.id
_entity.type
_entity.pdbx_description
1 polymer ?
#
loop_
_entity_poly.entity_id
_entity_poly.type
_entity_poly.pdbx_seq_one_letter_code
_entity_poly.pdbx_strand_id
1 'polypeptide(L)' 'MEHRLLDRIPLEAFRVFDAASRHMNFSRAGRELNITRAAGSHRGKNLELTQQGERLFQRVRATIPTGTCRR' A
#
# COMPACT_ATOMS: atom_id res chain seq x y z
N MET A 1 20.85 16.24 13.16
CA MET A 1 21.37 15.60 11.94
C MET A 1 20.43 14.44 11.60
N GLU A 2 19.28 14.76 11.00
CA GLU A 2 18.13 13.84 10.85
C GLU A 2 17.96 13.35 9.39
N HIS A 3 19.07 13.18 8.65
CA HIS A 3 19.02 12.83 7.21
C HIS A 3 19.39 11.37 6.91
N ARG A 4 19.30 10.46 7.88
CA ARG A 4 19.62 9.03 7.68
C ARG A 4 18.40 8.10 7.68
N LEU A 5 17.19 8.64 7.81
CA LEU A 5 15.94 7.87 7.74
C LEU A 5 15.52 7.60 6.29
N LEU A 6 15.82 8.51 5.36
CA LEU A 6 15.43 8.42 3.94
C LEU A 6 16.43 7.64 3.07
N ASP A 7 17.66 7.44 3.55
CA ASP A 7 18.75 6.83 2.77
C ASP A 7 18.53 5.32 2.53
N ARG A 8 17.77 4.66 3.42
CA ARG A 8 17.51 3.21 3.36
C ARG A 8 16.17 2.84 2.75
N ILE A 9 15.30 3.81 2.51
CA ILE A 9 14.01 3.55 1.88
C ILE A 9 14.23 3.59 0.37
N PRO A 10 14.04 2.48 -0.37
CA PRO A 10 14.19 2.51 -1.81
C PRO A 10 13.19 3.52 -2.39
N LEU A 11 13.67 4.45 -3.22
CA LEU A 11 12.86 5.54 -3.83
C LEU A 11 11.54 5.04 -4.43
N GLU A 12 11.60 3.85 -5.02
CA GLU A 12 10.47 3.16 -5.61
C GLU A 12 9.37 2.77 -4.60
N ALA A 13 9.74 2.43 -3.36
CA ALA A 13 8.78 2.15 -2.32
C ALA A 13 8.08 3.44 -1.88
N PHE A 14 8.81 4.55 -1.71
CA PHE A 14 8.20 5.85 -1.39
C PHE A 14 7.20 6.31 -2.46
N ARG A 15 7.53 6.13 -3.76
CA ARG A 15 6.60 6.43 -4.86
C ARG A 15 5.33 5.60 -4.80
N VAL A 16 5.45 4.30 -4.51
CA VAL A 16 4.30 3.41 -4.34
C VAL A 16 3.46 3.81 -3.14
N PHE A 17 4.08 4.25 -2.04
CA PHE A 17 3.38 4.74 -0.84
C PHE A 17 2.57 6.01 -1.12
N ASP A 18 3.18 7.02 -1.73
CA ASP A 18 2.49 8.28 -2.07
C ASP A 18 1.30 8.04 -3.00
N ALA A 19 1.50 7.28 -4.08
CA ALA A 19 0.43 6.91 -4.99
C ALA A 19 -0.67 6.06 -4.31
N ALA A 20 -0.28 5.09 -3.47
CA ALA A 20 -1.24 4.27 -2.72
C ALA A 20 -2.04 5.08 -1.70
N SER A 21 -1.44 6.09 -1.08
CA SER A 21 -2.10 6.99 -0.12
C SER A 21 -3.11 7.90 -0.82
N ARG A 22 -2.77 8.43 -2.00
CA ARG A 22 -3.70 9.23 -2.84
C ARG A 22 -4.91 8.43 -3.30
N HIS A 23 -4.69 7.19 -3.74
CA HIS A 23 -5.75 6.36 -4.32
C HIS A 23 -6.46 5.45 -3.32
N MET A 24 -5.94 5.32 -2.09
CA MET A 24 -6.32 4.30 -1.10
C MET A 24 -6.38 2.87 -1.69
N ASN A 25 -5.66 2.61 -2.79
CA ASN A 25 -5.78 1.38 -3.56
C ASN A 25 -4.49 1.07 -4.34
N PHE A 26 -3.83 -0.03 -3.97
CA PHE A 26 -2.59 -0.51 -4.61
C PHE A 26 -2.75 -0.86 -6.10
N SER A 27 -3.96 -1.20 -6.57
CA SER A 27 -4.20 -1.44 -8.00
C SER A 27 -4.24 -0.14 -8.79
N ARG A 28 -4.79 0.95 -8.21
CA ARG A 28 -4.82 2.27 -8.85
C ARG A 28 -3.43 2.93 -8.81
N ALA A 29 -2.73 2.83 -7.69
CA ALA A 29 -1.34 3.24 -7.57
C ALA A 29 -0.43 2.51 -8.57
N GLY A 30 -0.64 1.19 -8.78
CA GLY A 30 0.08 0.43 -9.79
C GLY A 30 -0.16 0.93 -11.22
N ARG A 31 -1.39 1.34 -11.55
CA ARG A 31 -1.72 1.93 -12.86
C ARG A 31 -1.06 3.29 -13.07
N GLU A 32 -1.00 4.14 -12.04
CA GLU A 32 -0.31 5.44 -12.12
C GLU A 32 1.19 5.28 -12.33
N LEU A 33 1.81 4.34 -11.63
CA LEU A 33 3.25 4.09 -11.70
C LEU A 33 3.67 3.12 -12.82
N ASN A 34 2.74 2.69 -13.68
CA ASN A 34 2.96 1.69 -14.73
C ASN A 34 3.61 0.37 -14.22
N ILE A 35 3.29 -0.02 -12.97
CA ILE A 35 3.75 -1.27 -12.36
C ILE A 35 2.60 -2.25 -12.18
N THR A 36 2.92 -3.55 -12.17
CA THR A 36 1.91 -4.57 -11.90
C THR A 36 1.41 -4.46 -10.45
N ARG A 37 0.14 -4.84 -10.22
CA ARG A 37 -0.44 -4.91 -8.86
C ARG A 37 0.44 -5.75 -7.92
N ALA A 38 1.03 -6.82 -8.42
CA ALA A 38 1.92 -7.70 -7.66
C ALA A 38 3.20 -6.96 -7.24
N ALA A 39 3.84 -6.20 -8.13
CA ALA A 39 5.01 -5.37 -7.81
C ALA A 39 4.66 -4.26 -6.80
N GLY A 40 3.52 -3.58 -6.98
CA GLY A 40 3.03 -2.58 -6.02
C GLY A 40 2.73 -3.16 -4.64
N SER A 41 2.13 -4.35 -4.57
CA SER A 41 1.86 -5.03 -3.30
C SER A 41 3.13 -5.55 -2.63
N HIS A 42 4.11 -6.07 -3.39
CA HIS A 42 5.38 -6.53 -2.83
C HIS A 42 6.22 -5.37 -2.28
N ARG A 43 6.31 -4.26 -3.04
CA ARG A 43 6.99 -3.03 -2.58
C ARG A 43 6.24 -2.37 -1.43
N GLY A 44 4.91 -2.43 -1.43
CA GLY A 44 4.04 -1.96 -0.34
C GLY A 44 4.16 -2.78 0.94
N LYS A 45 4.37 -4.10 0.86
CA LYS A 45 4.65 -4.95 2.04
C LYS A 45 5.92 -4.53 2.77
N ASN A 46 6.94 -4.11 2.01
CA ASN A 46 8.17 -3.57 2.61
C ASN A 46 7.94 -2.21 3.30
N LEU A 47 6.78 -1.59 3.08
CA LEU A 47 6.32 -0.34 3.71
C LEU A 47 5.24 -0.58 4.78
N GLU A 48 4.81 -1.83 5.01
CA GLU A 48 3.85 -2.16 6.07
C GLU A 48 4.46 -2.05 7.48
N LEU A 49 5.76 -1.80 7.61
CA LEU A 49 6.45 -1.59 8.86
C LEU A 49 7.24 -0.28 8.78
N THR A 50 6.89 0.69 9.62
CA THR A 50 7.83 1.76 9.96
C THR A 50 9.04 1.15 10.67
N GLN A 51 10.15 1.88 10.80
CA GLN A 51 11.28 1.39 11.62
C GLN A 51 10.88 1.11 13.08
N GLN A 52 9.75 1.66 13.50
CA GLN A 52 9.09 1.49 14.80
C GLN A 52 8.05 0.35 14.81
N GLY A 53 7.85 -0.36 13.69
CA GLY A 53 6.95 -1.50 13.60
C GLY A 53 5.47 -1.16 13.41
N GLU A 54 5.15 0.10 13.08
CA GLU A 54 3.77 0.55 12.88
C GLU A 54 3.26 0.20 11.48
N ARG A 55 1.99 -0.22 11.41
CA ARG A 55 1.32 -0.58 10.15
C ARG A 55 0.75 0.67 9.49
N LEU A 56 1.34 1.07 8.35
CA LEU A 56 0.85 2.22 7.57
C LEU A 56 -0.43 1.92 6.78
N PHE A 57 -0.69 0.66 6.47
CA PHE A 57 -1.91 0.23 5.77
C PHE A 57 -2.59 -0.90 6.53
N GLN A 58 -3.88 -0.73 6.80
CA GLN A 58 -4.74 -1.79 7.29
C GLN A 58 -5.54 -2.37 6.12
N ARG A 59 -5.40 -3.66 5.87
CA ARG A 59 -6.22 -4.33 4.86
C ARG A 59 -7.62 -4.60 5.42
N VAL A 60 -8.58 -3.75 5.07
CA VAL A 60 -9.99 -3.98 5.36
C VAL A 60 -10.59 -4.84 4.24
N ARG A 61 -10.99 -6.08 4.56
CA ARG A 61 -11.81 -6.89 3.66
C ARG A 61 -13.27 -6.60 3.98
N ALA A 62 -13.91 -5.75 3.18
CA ALA A 62 -15.35 -5.59 3.26
C ALA A 62 -16.01 -6.82 2.62
N THR A 63 -16.42 -7.79 3.44
CA THR A 63 -17.37 -8.82 3.00
C THR A 63 -18.73 -8.15 2.95
N ILE A 64 -19.25 -7.89 1.76
CA ILE A 64 -20.64 -7.44 1.60
C ILE A 64 -21.50 -8.63 2.02
N PRO A 65 -22.34 -8.53 3.07
CA PRO A 65 -23.35 -9.54 3.32
C PRO A 65 -24.33 -9.45 2.15
N THR A 66 -24.22 -10.36 1.19
CA THR A 66 -25.26 -10.58 0.18
C THR A 66 -26.46 -11.20 0.88
N GLY A 67 -27.20 -10.37 1.62
CA GLY A 67 -28.52 -10.69 2.11
C GLY A 67 -29.49 -10.66 0.93
N THR A 68 -29.61 -11.78 0.22
CA THR A 68 -30.88 -12.26 -0.34
C THR A 68 -30.70 -13.64 -0.98
N CYS A 69 -31.16 -14.68 -0.28
CA CYS A 69 -32.03 -15.65 -0.92
C CYS A 69 -33.36 -15.60 -0.16
N ARG A 70 -34.31 -14.88 -0.75
CA ARG A 70 -35.71 -14.81 -0.38
C ARG A 70 -36.35 -16.19 -0.58
N ARG A 71 -36.80 -16.86 0.48
CA ARG A 71 -38.13 -17.46 0.60
C ARG A 71 -38.42 -17.86 2.04
#